data_AF-A0A354MXL6-F1
#
_entry.id   AF-A0A354MXL6-F1
#
_cell.length_a   1.000
_cell.length_b   1.000
_cell.length_c   1.000
_cell.angle_alpha   90.00
_cell.angle_beta   90.00
_cell.angle_gamma   90.00
#
_symmetry.space_group_name_H-M   'P 1'
#
loop_
_entity.id
_entity.type
_entity.pdbx_description
1 polymer ?
#
loop_
_entity_poly.entity_id
_entity_poly.type
_entity_poly.pdbx_seq_one_letter_code
_entity_poly.pdbx_strand_id
1 'polypeptide(L)' 'FYRAILSHYKNSLTEEGFFAFEIGYDEKEAIENLACEHGYVTAIKRDLSGNPRVALLRRRA' A
#
# COMPACT_ATOMS: atom_id res chain seq x y z
N PHE A 1 -6.95 8.99 4.85
CA PHE A 1 -7.35 8.58 3.49
C PHE A 1 -7.12 7.08 3.26
N TYR A 2 -5.87 6.58 3.24
CA TYR A 2 -5.56 5.16 2.96
C TYR A 2 -6.31 4.14 3.82
N ARG A 3 -6.50 4.41 5.11
CA ARG A 3 -7.26 3.55 6.03
C ARG A 3 -8.68 3.27 5.55
N ALA A 4 -9.37 4.30 5.03
CA ALA A 4 -10.73 4.14 4.53
C ALA A 4 -10.76 3.24 3.28
N ILE A 5 -9.80 3.41 2.37
CA ILE A 5 -9.71 2.58 1.16
C ILE A 5 -9.47 1.12 1.55
N LEU A 6 -8.50 0.84 2.42
CA LEU A 6 -8.18 -0.51 2.85
C LEU A 6 -9.31 -1.18 3.64
N SER A 7 -10.13 -0.39 4.36
CA SER A 7 -11.29 -0.91 5.09
C SER A 7 -12.46 -1.25 4.18
N HIS A 8 -12.75 -0.40 3.18
CA HIS A 8 -13.99 -0.52 2.39
C HIS A 8 -13.81 -1.27 1.06
N TYR A 9 -12.62 -1.25 0.47
CA TYR A 9 -12.39 -1.77 -0.88
C TYR A 9 -11.62 -3.09 -0.90
N LYS A 10 -11.47 -3.76 0.25
CA LYS A 10 -10.78 -5.06 0.32
C LYS A 10 -11.33 -6.04 -0.70
N ASN A 11 -12.65 -6.14 -0.85
CA ASN A 11 -13.33 -7.07 -1.75
C ASN A 11 -13.43 -6.58 -3.20
N SER A 12 -12.87 -5.41 -3.53
CA SER A 12 -12.88 -4.86 -4.88
C SER A 12 -11.71 -5.35 -5.76
N LEU A 13 -10.75 -6.08 -5.17
CA LEU A 13 -9.62 -6.66 -5.87
C LEU A 13 -9.87 -8.12 -6.24
N THR A 14 -9.39 -8.52 -7.42
CA THR A 14 -9.20 -9.93 -7.77
C THR A 14 -8.14 -10.57 -6.87
N GLU A 15 -8.00 -11.89 -6.93
CA GLU A 15 -7.01 -12.63 -6.12
C GLU A 15 -5.57 -12.11 -6.31
N GLU A 16 -5.19 -11.79 -7.54
CA GLU A 16 -3.87 -11.23 -7.88
C GLU A 16 -3.86 -9.69 -7.95
N GLY A 17 -4.99 -9.05 -7.59
CA GLY A 17 -5.14 -7.60 -7.59
C GLY A 17 -4.28 -6.93 -6.52
N PHE A 18 -3.95 -5.66 -6.75
CA PHE A 18 -3.16 -4.85 -5.83
C PHE A 18 -3.66 -3.41 -5.79
N PHE A 19 -3.36 -2.72 -4.70
CA PHE A 19 -3.45 -1.26 -4.65
C PHE A 19 -2.09 -0.64 -4.96
N ALA A 20 -2.10 0.45 -5.72
CA ALA A 20 -0.95 1.32 -5.91
C ALA A 20 -1.29 2.70 -5.37
N PHE A 21 -0.65 3.06 -4.26
CA PHE A 21 -0.85 4.36 -3.64
C PHE A 21 0.38 5.22 -3.83
N GLU A 22 0.19 6.45 -4.32
CA GLU A 22 1.20 7.49 -4.13
C GLU A 22 1.36 7.73 -2.63
N ILE A 23 2.60 7.92 -2.16
CA ILE A 23 2.92 8.27 -0.78
C ILE A 23 3.93 9.42 -0.74
N GLY A 24 3.84 10.21 0.33
CA GLY A 24 4.88 11.14 0.75
C GLY A 24 6.20 10.42 1.08
N TYR A 25 7.30 11.17 1.05
CA TYR A 25 8.64 10.60 1.22
C TYR A 25 8.86 10.01 2.62
N ASP A 26 8.13 10.49 3.63
CA ASP A 26 8.17 10.12 5.04
C ASP A 26 7.06 9.16 5.47
N GLU A 27 6.07 8.90 4.61
CA GLU A 27 4.89 8.08 4.94
C GLU A 27 5.11 6.57 4.82
N LYS A 28 6.33 6.14 4.45
CA LYS A 28 6.67 4.72 4.22
C LYS A 28 6.30 3.82 5.41
N GLU A 29 6.74 4.16 6.61
CA GLU A 29 6.55 3.30 7.78
C GLU A 29 5.07 3.24 8.18
N ALA A 30 4.37 4.38 8.11
CA ALA A 30 2.96 4.47 8.40
C ALA A 30 2.12 3.61 7.43
N ILE A 31 2.43 3.62 6.13
CA ILE A 31 1.70 2.81 5.15
C ILE A 31 2.02 1.31 5.27
N GLU A 32 3.25 0.95 5.63
CA GLU A 32 3.64 -0.45 5.88
C GLU A 32 2.90 -1.04 7.08
N ASN A 33 2.83 -0.29 8.19
CA ASN A 33 2.11 -0.72 9.39
C ASN A 33 0.61 -0.85 9.11
N LEU A 34 0.00 0.18 8.50
CA LEU A 34 -1.42 0.16 8.15
C LEU A 34 -1.77 -0.98 7.19
N ALA A 35 -0.93 -1.25 6.19
CA ALA A 35 -1.14 -2.36 5.27
C ALA A 35 -1.11 -3.71 6.00
N CYS A 36 -0.14 -3.90 6.90
CA CYS A 36 0.01 -5.13 7.68
C CYS A 36 -1.23 -5.39 8.56
N GLU A 37 -1.72 -4.36 9.26
CA GLU A 37 -2.94 -4.43 10.08
C GLU A 37 -4.17 -4.85 9.27
N HIS A 38 -4.23 -4.47 8.00
CA HIS A 38 -5.33 -4.81 7.09
C HIS A 38 -5.10 -6.14 6.31
N GLY A 39 -4.01 -6.87 6.59
CA GLY A 39 -3.70 -8.15 5.96
C GLY A 39 -3.06 -8.05 4.58
N TYR A 40 -2.32 -6.98 4.33
CA TYR A 40 -1.58 -6.75 3.09
C TYR A 40 -0.06 -6.84 3.29
N VAL A 41 0.65 -7.22 2.24
CA VAL A 41 2.10 -7.11 2.11
C VAL A 41 2.42 -5.91 1.24
N THR A 42 3.37 -5.08 1.67
CA THR A 42 3.72 -3.82 1.01
C THR A 42 5.08 -3.92 0.32
N ALA A 43 5.16 -3.38 -0.90
CA ALA A 43 6.42 -3.15 -1.61
C ALA A 43 6.53 -1.68 -2.00
N ILE A 44 7.65 -1.05 -1.66
CA ILE A 44 7.90 0.37 -1.93
C ILE A 44 8.65 0.53 -3.25
N LYS A 45 8.13 1.38 -4.14
CA LYS A 45 8.81 1.84 -5.34
C LYS A 45 9.31 3.26 -5.13
N ARG A 46 10.54 3.48 -5.61
CA ARG A 46 11.22 4.76 -5.54
C ARG A 46 11.18 5.44 -6.91
N ASP A 47 11.16 6.77 -6.90
CA ASP A 47 11.39 7.55 -8.12
C ASP A 47 12.87 7.50 -8.55
N LEU A 48 13.18 8.14 -9.68
CA LEU A 48 14.55 8.23 -10.21
C LEU A 48 15.52 8.97 -9.28
N SER A 49 14.99 9.78 -8.34
CA SER A 49 15.78 10.47 -7.32
C SER A 49 15.92 9.66 -6.03
N GLY A 50 15.39 8.43 -5.98
CA GLY A 50 15.50 7.52 -4.85
C GLY A 50 14.47 7.74 -3.75
N ASN A 51 13.52 8.66 -3.89
CA ASN A 51 12.51 8.91 -2.86
C ASN A 51 11.40 7.86 -2.91
N PRO A 52 10.90 7.37 -1.76
CA PRO A 52 9.67 6.59 -1.73
C PRO A 52 8.54 7.40 -2.38
N ARG A 53 7.84 6.78 -3.33
CA ARG A 53 6.71 7.43 -4.02
C ARG A 53 5.49 6.55 -4.17
N VAL A 54 5.66 5.24 -4.28
CA VAL A 54 4.53 4.33 -4.44
C VAL A 54 4.62 3.16 -3.48
N ALA A 55 3.53 2.90 -2.77
CA ALA A 55 3.30 1.67 -2.03
C ALA A 55 2.40 0.73 -2.84
N LEU A 56 2.92 -0.46 -3.14
CA LEU A 56 2.16 -1.55 -3.76
C LEU A 56 1.70 -2.52 -2.68
N LEU A 57 0.40 -2.66 -2.49
CA LEU A 57 -0.19 -3.51 -1.45
C LEU A 57 -0.90 -4.70 -2.10
N ARG A 58 -0.48 -5.91 -1.75
CA ARG A 58 -1.10 -7.18 -2.18
C ARG A 58 -1.65 -7.91 -0.97
N ARG A 59 -2.76 -8.64 -1.13
CA ARG A 59 -3.29 -9.46 -0.04
C ARG A 59 -2.23 -10.47 0.38
N ARG A 60 -2.11 -10.68 1.69
CA ARG A 60 -1.32 -11.78 2.23
C ARG A 60 -2.06 -13.08 1.90
N ALA A 61 -1.42 -13.95 1.12
CA ALA A 61 -1.91 -15.31 0.86
C ALA A 61 -1.94 -16.13 2.16
#